data_AF-A0A7W0P7Y6-F1
#
_entry.id   AF-A0A7W0P7Y6-F1
#
_cell.length_a   1.000
_cell.length_b   1.000
_cell.length_c   1.000
_cell.angle_alpha   90.00
_cell.angle_beta   90.00
_cell.angle_gamma   90.00
#
_symmetry.space_group_name_H-M   'P 1'
#
loop_
_entity.id
_entity.type
_entity.pdbx_description
1 polymer ?
#
loop_
_entity_poly.entity_id
_entity_poly.type
_entity_poly.pdbx_seq_one_letter_code
_entity_poly.pdbx_strand_id
1 'polypeptide(L)'
;MSQVRLRVVQGAEAGQLFEIAGSIVIGRDSTADLVLDDDQVSRRHLRLTLDEDRTVVEDLGSTNGTFVNSGLISGKQALRNGDRIQAGGTLLELLTPGAPTAIRKAPPIPVDAAAGPAGAANSIVAEGLVREFPGGFRAVDGLDLYVRPGEIYGFLGPNGAGKSTTVHMLTTLLPPSGGTAR
;
A
#
# COMPACT_ATOMS: atom_id res chain seq x y z
N MET A 1 -18.85 -17.86 12.32
CA MET A 1 -17.41 -18.20 12.23
C MET A 1 -16.73 -17.03 11.55
N SER A 2 -15.73 -16.46 12.18
CA SER A 2 -15.05 -15.27 11.71
C SER A 2 -14.05 -15.69 10.61
N GLN A 3 -14.38 -15.41 9.34
CA GLN A 3 -13.58 -15.85 8.19
C GLN A 3 -12.33 -14.99 7.94
N VAL A 4 -11.16 -15.62 7.98
CA VAL A 4 -9.88 -15.06 7.53
C VAL A 4 -9.81 -15.07 6.01
N ARG A 5 -9.35 -13.97 5.42
CA ARG A 5 -9.24 -13.79 3.97
C ARG A 5 -7.85 -13.30 3.56
N LEU A 6 -7.42 -13.64 2.36
CA LEU A 6 -6.31 -12.97 1.67
C LEU A 6 -6.85 -12.09 0.58
N ARG A 7 -6.36 -10.85 0.52
CA ARG A 7 -6.55 -9.96 -0.61
C ARG A 7 -5.31 -9.95 -1.48
N VAL A 8 -5.46 -10.10 -2.78
CA VAL A 8 -4.37 -9.83 -3.73
C VAL A 8 -4.29 -8.33 -3.94
N VAL A 9 -3.23 -7.71 -3.46
CA VAL A 9 -2.98 -6.26 -3.59
C VAL A 9 -2.27 -5.96 -4.92
N GLN A 10 -1.40 -6.86 -5.37
CA GLN A 10 -0.64 -6.77 -6.61
C GLN A 10 -0.41 -8.18 -7.18
N GLY A 11 -0.41 -8.31 -8.50
CA GLY A 11 -0.26 -9.58 -9.23
C GLY A 11 -1.33 -9.72 -10.31
N ALA A 12 -1.33 -10.84 -11.03
CA ALA A 12 -2.35 -11.14 -12.06
C ALA A 12 -3.79 -11.08 -11.49
N GLU A 13 -3.95 -11.55 -10.26
CA GLU A 13 -5.24 -11.65 -9.57
C GLU A 13 -5.58 -10.41 -8.70
N ALA A 14 -4.98 -9.24 -8.97
CA ALA A 14 -5.14 -8.06 -8.14
C ALA A 14 -6.62 -7.66 -7.92
N GLY A 15 -6.98 -7.41 -6.67
CA GLY A 15 -8.34 -7.09 -6.24
C GLY A 15 -9.16 -8.31 -5.77
N GLN A 16 -8.71 -9.53 -6.05
CA GLN A 16 -9.41 -10.74 -5.60
C GLN A 16 -9.25 -11.00 -4.10
N LEU A 17 -10.25 -11.67 -3.54
CA LEU A 17 -10.33 -12.08 -2.14
C LEU A 17 -10.51 -13.60 -2.07
N PHE A 18 -9.66 -14.26 -1.28
CA PHE A 18 -9.70 -15.69 -1.07
C PHE A 18 -9.99 -15.98 0.41
N GLU A 19 -10.96 -16.83 0.68
CA GLU A 19 -11.21 -17.34 2.04
C GLU A 19 -10.20 -18.42 2.37
N ILE A 20 -9.68 -18.38 3.60
CA ILE A 20 -8.75 -19.40 4.09
C ILE A 20 -9.35 -20.15 5.25
N ALA A 21 -9.25 -21.47 5.19
CA ALA A 21 -9.56 -22.37 6.28
C ALA A 21 -8.41 -23.35 6.50
N GLY A 22 -8.03 -23.56 7.76
CA GLY A 22 -6.99 -24.53 8.13
C GLY A 22 -5.62 -24.21 7.55
N SER A 23 -5.00 -25.19 6.91
CA SER A 23 -3.67 -25.09 6.32
C SER A 23 -3.77 -25.14 4.80
N ILE A 24 -3.25 -24.11 4.13
CA ILE A 24 -3.23 -24.00 2.68
C ILE A 24 -1.81 -23.78 2.15
N VAL A 25 -1.53 -24.29 0.96
CA VAL A 25 -0.29 -24.07 0.21
C VAL A 25 -0.57 -23.07 -0.90
N ILE A 26 0.30 -22.08 -1.01
CA ILE A 26 0.27 -21.07 -2.07
C ILE A 26 1.48 -21.27 -2.97
N GLY A 27 1.27 -21.24 -4.29
CA GLY A 27 2.33 -21.37 -5.27
C GLY A 27 1.80 -21.30 -6.69
N ARG A 28 2.68 -21.40 -7.69
CA ARG A 28 2.25 -21.31 -9.11
C ARG A 28 1.71 -22.61 -9.69
N ASP A 29 1.93 -23.72 -9.00
CA ASP A 29 1.55 -25.03 -9.52
C ASP A 29 0.08 -25.30 -9.26
N SER A 30 -0.61 -25.95 -10.20
CA SER A 30 -2.02 -26.33 -10.07
C SER A 30 -2.32 -27.25 -8.87
N THR A 31 -1.29 -27.83 -8.25
CA THR A 31 -1.41 -28.63 -7.01
C THR A 31 -1.45 -27.79 -5.73
N ALA A 32 -1.25 -26.48 -5.82
CA ALA A 32 -1.44 -25.55 -4.70
C ALA A 32 -2.93 -25.27 -4.47
N ASP A 33 -3.29 -25.01 -3.21
CA ASP A 33 -4.67 -24.65 -2.83
C ASP A 33 -5.03 -23.25 -3.33
N LEU A 34 -4.05 -22.34 -3.36
CA LEU A 34 -4.14 -21.04 -4.01
C LEU A 34 -3.04 -20.94 -5.07
N VAL A 35 -3.47 -20.93 -6.32
CA VAL A 35 -2.58 -20.85 -7.49
C VAL A 35 -2.31 -19.39 -7.83
N LEU A 36 -1.05 -19.02 -7.92
CA LEU A 36 -0.61 -17.69 -8.37
C LEU A 36 -0.07 -17.78 -9.79
N ASP A 37 -0.67 -17.02 -10.71
CA ASP A 37 -0.13 -16.85 -12.07
C ASP A 37 1.04 -15.86 -12.05
N ASP A 38 2.20 -16.36 -11.63
CA ASP A 38 3.43 -15.60 -11.45
C ASP A 38 4.64 -16.54 -11.67
N ASP A 39 5.46 -16.23 -12.67
CA ASP A 39 6.60 -17.05 -13.06
C ASP A 39 7.75 -17.03 -12.02
N GLN A 40 7.80 -15.99 -11.18
CA GLN A 40 8.75 -15.83 -10.09
C GLN A 40 8.30 -16.54 -8.80
N VAL A 41 7.09 -17.10 -8.78
CA VAL A 41 6.58 -17.89 -7.67
C VAL A 41 6.97 -19.36 -7.87
N SER A 42 7.62 -19.98 -6.89
CA SER A 42 7.86 -21.42 -6.88
C SER A 42 6.55 -22.25 -6.89
N ARG A 43 6.63 -23.48 -7.42
CA ARG A 43 5.47 -24.40 -7.53
C ARG A 43 4.66 -24.54 -6.25
N ARG A 44 5.36 -24.75 -5.13
CA ARG A 44 4.84 -24.67 -3.77
C ARG A 44 5.74 -23.66 -3.05
N HIS A 45 5.28 -22.43 -2.92
CA HIS A 45 6.12 -21.32 -2.49
C HIS A 45 6.09 -21.17 -0.98
N LEU A 46 4.89 -21.09 -0.42
CA LEU A 46 4.68 -20.88 1.00
C LEU A 46 3.47 -21.68 1.49
N ARG A 47 3.38 -21.84 2.80
CA ARG A 47 2.23 -22.39 3.51
C ARG A 47 1.68 -21.34 4.46
N LEU A 48 0.36 -21.21 4.47
CA LEU A 48 -0.36 -20.50 5.52
C LEU A 48 -1.10 -21.50 6.39
N THR A 49 -0.89 -21.41 7.70
CA THR A 49 -1.58 -22.24 8.69
C THR A 49 -2.39 -21.34 9.60
N LEU A 50 -3.68 -21.62 9.68
CA LEU A 50 -4.59 -21.01 10.65
C LEU A 50 -4.80 -22.00 11.78
N ASP A 51 -4.44 -21.59 12.99
CA ASP A 51 -4.61 -22.36 14.22
C ASP A 51 -5.28 -21.47 15.28
N GLU A 52 -6.46 -21.89 15.76
CA GLU A 52 -7.36 -21.15 16.65
C GLU A 52 -7.66 -19.71 16.15
N ASP A 53 -6.79 -18.75 16.49
CA ASP A 53 -6.85 -17.33 16.11
C ASP A 53 -5.51 -16.79 15.54
N ARG A 54 -4.54 -17.67 15.28
CA ARG A 54 -3.20 -17.32 14.78
C ARG A 54 -3.07 -17.74 13.34
N THR A 55 -2.63 -16.79 12.51
CA THR A 55 -2.19 -17.09 11.15
C THR A 55 -0.67 -17.12 11.13
N VAL A 56 -0.09 -18.19 10.61
CA VAL A 56 1.36 -18.35 10.48
C VAL A 56 1.70 -18.62 9.02
N VAL A 57 2.69 -17.89 8.51
CA VAL A 57 3.28 -18.15 7.19
C VAL A 57 4.61 -18.89 7.35
N GLU A 58 4.87 -19.80 6.43
CA GLU A 58 6.11 -20.57 6.34
C GLU A 58 6.56 -20.61 4.88
N ASP A 59 7.81 -20.23 4.61
CA ASP A 59 8.42 -20.44 3.30
C ASP A 59 8.74 -21.93 3.11
N LEU A 60 8.42 -22.50 1.95
CA LEU A 60 8.61 -23.93 1.66
C LEU A 60 9.90 -24.21 0.88
N GLY A 61 10.92 -23.37 1.01
CA GLY A 61 12.15 -23.43 0.24
C GLY A 61 11.97 -22.81 -1.14
N SER A 62 11.29 -21.66 -1.20
CA SER A 62 11.08 -20.95 -2.45
C SER A 62 12.39 -20.41 -3.03
N THR A 63 12.44 -20.25 -4.35
CA THR A 63 13.66 -19.79 -5.05
C THR A 63 13.98 -18.33 -4.75
N ASN A 64 12.95 -17.49 -4.68
CA ASN A 64 13.08 -16.04 -4.50
C ASN A 64 12.80 -15.57 -3.06
N GLY A 65 12.44 -16.49 -2.16
CA GLY A 65 12.07 -16.19 -0.79
C GLY A 65 10.65 -15.65 -0.64
N THR A 66 10.11 -15.81 0.56
CA THR A 66 8.88 -15.18 1.02
C THR A 66 9.20 -13.97 1.89
N PHE A 67 8.55 -12.83 1.64
CA PHE A 67 8.73 -11.62 2.44
C PHE A 67 7.45 -11.28 3.20
N VAL A 68 7.58 -10.81 4.45
CA VAL A 68 6.48 -10.26 5.24
C VAL A 68 6.81 -8.82 5.60
N ASN A 69 5.93 -7.88 5.23
CA ASN A 69 6.13 -6.44 5.47
C ASN A 69 7.54 -5.97 5.04
N SER A 70 8.01 -6.39 3.86
CA SER A 70 9.34 -6.18 3.26
C SER A 70 10.53 -6.95 3.87
N GLY A 71 10.36 -7.65 4.99
CA GLY A 71 11.40 -8.49 5.58
C GLY A 71 11.38 -9.93 5.05
N LEU A 72 12.52 -10.45 4.61
CA LEU A 72 12.67 -11.87 4.25
C LEU A 72 12.47 -12.74 5.50
N ILE A 73 11.65 -13.79 5.38
CA ILE A 73 11.43 -14.74 6.48
C ILE A 73 12.42 -15.91 6.39
N SER A 74 12.84 -16.46 7.53
CA SER A 74 13.77 -17.60 7.59
C SER A 74 13.15 -18.86 8.22
N GLY A 75 11.82 -18.96 8.21
CA GLY A 75 11.06 -20.05 8.80
C GLY A 75 9.59 -19.65 9.01
N LYS A 76 8.97 -20.18 10.07
CA LYS A 76 7.60 -19.82 10.46
C LYS A 76 7.54 -18.42 11.06
N GLN A 77 6.63 -17.59 10.55
CA GLN A 77 6.37 -16.26 11.06
C GLN A 77 4.87 -16.06 11.32
N ALA A 78 4.53 -15.56 12.51
CA ALA A 78 3.16 -15.18 12.84
C ALA A 78 2.76 -13.89 12.10
N LEU A 79 1.53 -13.87 11.60
CA LEU A 79 0.93 -12.75 10.89
C LEU A 79 -0.19 -12.12 11.70
N ARG A 80 -0.40 -10.83 11.45
CA ARG A 80 -1.47 -9.99 12.01
C ARG A 80 -2.36 -9.46 10.89
N ASN A 81 -3.55 -8.98 11.26
CA ASN A 81 -4.44 -8.30 10.33
C ASN A 81 -3.71 -7.11 9.66
N GLY A 82 -3.79 -7.04 8.34
CA GLY A 82 -3.12 -6.04 7.51
C GLY A 82 -1.69 -6.37 7.12
N ASP A 83 -1.09 -7.45 7.66
CA ASP A 83 0.25 -7.86 7.25
C ASP A 83 0.27 -8.25 5.77
N ARG A 84 1.35 -7.87 5.10
CA ARG A 84 1.55 -8.12 3.67
C ARG A 84 2.58 -9.20 3.45
N ILE A 85 2.24 -10.18 2.63
CA ILE A 85 3.09 -11.30 2.23
C ILE A 85 3.43 -11.12 0.74
N GLN A 86 4.71 -11.11 0.40
CA GLN A 86 5.16 -11.07 -0.98
C GLN A 86 5.80 -12.40 -1.37
N ALA A 87 5.39 -12.91 -2.52
CA ALA A 87 5.97 -14.08 -3.18
C ALA A 87 6.12 -13.74 -4.67
N GLY A 88 7.35 -13.74 -5.19
CA GLY A 88 7.61 -13.25 -6.55
C GLY A 88 7.16 -11.80 -6.74
N GLY A 89 6.42 -11.54 -7.81
CA GLY A 89 5.80 -10.25 -8.10
C GLY A 89 4.43 -10.03 -7.43
N THR A 90 3.91 -11.06 -6.75
CA THR A 90 2.58 -11.06 -6.15
C THR A 90 2.61 -10.61 -4.69
N LEU A 91 1.69 -9.72 -4.33
CA LEU A 91 1.52 -9.17 -2.98
C LEU A 91 0.14 -9.53 -2.43
N LEU A 92 0.13 -10.22 -1.29
CA LEU A 92 -1.08 -10.66 -0.58
C LEU A 92 -1.19 -9.90 0.74
N GLU A 93 -2.40 -9.54 1.16
CA GLU A 93 -2.67 -8.90 2.44
C GLU A 93 -3.63 -9.77 3.26
N LEU A 94 -3.25 -10.04 4.51
CA LEU A 94 -4.05 -10.82 5.44
C LEU A 94 -5.16 -9.96 6.04
N LEU A 95 -6.39 -10.43 5.92
CA LEU A 95 -7.57 -9.83 6.51
C LEU A 95 -8.17 -10.80 7.54
N THR A 96 -7.92 -10.54 8.83
CA THR A 96 -8.56 -11.32 9.90
C THR A 96 -9.74 -10.55 10.51
N PRO A 97 -10.86 -11.23 10.80
CA PRO A 97 -11.97 -10.66 11.53
C PRO A 97 -11.62 -10.50 13.01
N GLY A 98 -12.07 -9.40 13.63
CA GLY A 98 -11.93 -9.18 15.08
C GLY A 98 -10.67 -8.43 15.53
N ALA A 99 -9.66 -8.28 14.67
CA ALA A 99 -8.71 -7.18 14.85
C ALA A 99 -9.41 -5.92 14.36
N PRO A 100 -9.50 -4.83 15.15
CA PRO A 100 -9.92 -3.56 14.61
C PRO A 100 -8.98 -3.27 13.44
N THR A 101 -9.51 -3.32 12.22
CA THR A 101 -8.94 -2.53 11.15
C THR A 101 -9.10 -1.11 11.67
N ALA A 102 -8.07 -0.61 12.35
CA ALA A 102 -7.87 0.80 12.51
C ALA A 102 -7.53 1.35 11.11
N ILE A 103 -8.47 1.24 10.17
CA ILE A 103 -8.92 2.47 9.55
C ILE A 103 -9.37 3.27 10.76
N ARG A 104 -8.48 4.12 11.28
CA ARG A 104 -8.97 5.35 11.85
C ARG A 104 -9.81 5.91 10.71
N LYS A 105 -11.12 5.68 10.75
CA LYS A 105 -12.03 6.57 10.08
C LYS A 105 -11.63 7.89 10.71
N ALA A 106 -10.86 8.70 9.99
CA ALA A 106 -10.72 10.09 10.38
C ALA A 106 -12.15 10.52 10.68
N PRO A 107 -12.44 11.11 11.86
CA PRO A 107 -13.77 11.64 12.13
C PRO A 107 -14.21 12.34 10.85
N PRO A 108 -15.42 12.04 10.33
CA PRO A 108 -15.85 12.53 9.02
C PRO A 108 -15.43 13.99 8.97
N ILE A 109 -14.50 14.32 8.09
CA ILE A 109 -14.00 15.69 7.96
C ILE A 109 -15.30 16.47 7.79
N PRO A 110 -15.63 17.40 8.70
CA PRO A 110 -16.80 18.23 8.50
C PRO A 110 -16.62 18.86 7.12
N VAL A 111 -17.45 18.44 6.17
CA VAL A 111 -17.43 18.93 4.79
C VAL A 111 -17.80 20.42 4.73
N ASP A 112 -18.10 21.03 5.88
CA ASP A 112 -18.31 22.45 6.11
C ASP A 112 -17.19 23.15 6.90
N ALA A 113 -15.98 22.60 7.00
CA ALA A 113 -14.82 23.36 7.48
C ALA A 113 -14.29 24.37 6.43
N ALA A 114 -15.18 25.00 5.67
CA ALA A 114 -14.92 26.24 4.97
C ALA A 114 -14.92 27.43 5.94
N ALA A 115 -14.16 27.33 7.05
CA ALA A 115 -13.68 28.42 7.90
C ALA A 115 -13.03 27.83 9.16
N GLY A 116 -11.73 27.49 9.07
CA GLY A 116 -10.88 27.63 10.26
C GLY A 116 -10.92 29.10 10.72
N PRO A 117 -10.51 29.42 11.97
CA PRO A 117 -10.56 30.80 12.46
C PRO A 117 -9.92 31.72 11.43
N ALA A 118 -10.71 32.67 10.91
CA ALA A 118 -10.26 33.62 9.90
C ALA A 118 -9.04 34.37 10.46
N GLY A 119 -7.84 33.99 10.02
CA GLY A 119 -6.57 34.52 10.53
C GLY A 119 -5.44 33.50 10.68
N ALA A 120 -5.68 32.19 10.62
CA ALA A 120 -4.61 31.20 10.65
C ALA A 120 -3.90 31.09 9.28
N ALA A 121 -2.56 31.25 9.26
CA ALA A 121 -1.76 31.06 8.06
C ALA A 121 -1.88 29.60 7.55
N ASN A 122 -1.90 29.43 6.22
CA ASN A 122 -1.93 28.10 5.59
C ASN A 122 -0.76 27.22 6.10
N SER A 123 -1.04 25.95 6.40
CA SER A 123 -0.06 24.98 6.87
C SER A 123 0.78 24.37 5.75
N ILE A 124 0.28 24.40 4.51
CA ILE A 124 1.06 24.07 3.31
C ILE A 124 0.80 25.18 2.30
N VAL A 125 1.88 25.74 1.74
CA VAL A 125 1.83 26.71 0.65
C VAL A 125 2.80 26.28 -0.44
N ALA A 126 2.28 26.05 -1.64
CA ALA A 126 3.04 25.90 -2.86
C ALA A 126 2.65 26.98 -3.86
N GLU A 127 3.63 27.65 -4.45
CA GLU A 127 3.42 28.75 -5.39
C GLU A 127 4.28 28.51 -6.63
N GLY A 128 3.64 28.39 -7.79
CA GLY A 128 4.27 28.13 -9.07
C GLY A 128 5.16 26.89 -9.06
N LEU A 129 4.80 25.85 -8.31
CA LEU A 129 5.67 24.72 -8.06
C LEU A 129 5.92 23.92 -9.35
N VAL A 130 7.20 23.75 -9.71
CA VAL A 130 7.62 23.09 -10.93
C VAL A 130 8.59 21.96 -10.62
N ARG A 131 8.41 20.84 -11.31
CA ARG A 131 9.43 19.80 -11.42
C ARG A 131 9.65 19.41 -12.86
N GLU A 132 10.88 19.61 -13.31
CA GLU A 132 11.37 19.13 -14.59
C GLU A 132 12.51 18.13 -14.36
N PHE A 133 12.47 17.02 -15.07
CA PHE A 133 13.49 15.98 -15.05
C PHE A 133 14.39 16.07 -16.29
N PRO A 134 15.60 15.48 -16.24
CA PRO A 134 16.46 15.39 -17.42
C PRO A 134 15.71 14.85 -18.64
N GLY A 135 15.95 15.44 -19.81
CA GLY A 135 15.21 15.12 -21.04
C GLY A 135 13.95 15.94 -21.26
N GLY A 136 13.71 17.00 -20.48
CA GLY A 136 12.63 17.97 -20.72
C GLY A 136 11.25 17.52 -20.22
N PHE A 137 11.16 16.40 -19.49
CA PHE A 137 9.90 15.92 -18.95
C PHE A 137 9.48 16.75 -17.73
N ARG A 138 8.45 17.57 -17.91
CA ARG A 138 7.87 18.39 -16.86
C ARG A 138 6.76 17.64 -16.14
N ALA A 139 7.09 17.09 -14.97
CA ALA A 139 6.18 16.29 -14.16
C ALA A 139 5.19 17.15 -13.36
N VAL A 140 5.58 18.38 -13.01
CA VAL A 140 4.71 19.36 -12.37
C VAL A 140 4.97 20.72 -13.03
N ASP A 141 3.91 21.40 -13.45
CA ASP A 141 3.97 22.63 -14.23
C ASP A 141 3.18 23.75 -13.53
N GLY A 142 3.84 24.49 -12.65
CA GLY A 142 3.30 25.72 -12.08
C GLY A 142 2.12 25.48 -11.13
N LEU A 143 2.23 24.51 -10.22
CA LEU A 143 1.16 24.19 -9.28
C LEU A 143 1.11 25.21 -8.13
N ASP A 144 -0.05 25.85 -7.97
CA ASP A 144 -0.43 26.60 -6.77
C ASP A 144 -1.31 25.73 -5.85
N LEU A 145 -0.94 25.63 -4.58
CA LEU A 145 -1.65 24.84 -3.59
C LEU A 145 -1.59 25.50 -2.22
N TYR A 146 -2.74 25.64 -1.58
CA TYR A 146 -2.88 26.21 -0.25
C TYR A 146 -3.71 25.26 0.61
N VAL A 147 -3.13 24.71 1.66
CA VAL A 147 -3.83 23.82 2.60
C VAL A 147 -3.88 24.50 3.96
N ARG A 148 -5.09 24.67 4.48
CA ARG A 148 -5.31 25.26 5.80
C ARG A 148 -5.00 24.26 6.92
N PRO A 149 -4.70 24.75 8.14
CA PRO A 149 -4.59 23.86 9.30
C PRO A 149 -5.86 23.02 9.48
N GLY A 150 -5.70 21.70 9.54
CA GLY A 150 -6.81 20.75 9.71
C GLY A 150 -7.53 20.35 8.41
N GLU A 151 -7.15 20.91 7.26
CA GLU A 151 -7.65 20.51 5.95
C GLU A 151 -6.93 19.26 5.44
N ILE A 152 -7.68 18.35 4.82
CA ILE A 152 -7.12 17.15 4.18
C ILE A 152 -7.29 17.32 2.67
N TYR A 153 -6.17 17.27 1.94
CA TYR A 153 -6.12 17.42 0.49
C TYR A 153 -5.65 16.12 -0.17
N GLY A 154 -6.25 15.75 -1.30
CA GLY A 154 -5.94 14.53 -2.04
C GLY A 154 -5.52 14.81 -3.48
N PHE A 155 -4.50 14.10 -3.97
CA PHE A 155 -4.09 14.14 -5.37
C PHE A 155 -4.63 12.92 -6.13
N LEU A 156 -5.41 13.15 -7.18
CA LEU A 156 -6.01 12.10 -8.02
C LEU A 156 -5.65 12.32 -9.50
N GLY A 157 -5.46 11.22 -10.24
CA GLY A 157 -5.11 11.26 -11.66
C GLY A 157 -4.39 9.99 -12.13
N PRO A 158 -4.20 9.79 -13.45
CA PRO A 158 -3.54 8.62 -14.02
C PRO A 158 -2.04 8.56 -13.65
N ASN A 159 -1.40 7.42 -13.92
CA ASN A 159 0.05 7.27 -13.72
C ASN A 159 0.82 8.31 -14.55
N GLY A 160 1.88 8.87 -13.98
CA GLY A 160 2.67 9.93 -14.63
C GLY A 160 2.11 11.36 -14.50
N ALA A 161 0.91 11.56 -13.96
CA ALA A 161 0.31 12.89 -13.80
C ALA A 161 0.95 13.80 -12.72
N GLY A 162 2.15 13.47 -12.22
CA GLY A 162 2.86 14.30 -11.25
C GLY A 162 2.51 14.13 -9.77
N LYS A 163 1.53 13.29 -9.40
CA LYS A 163 1.05 13.12 -8.00
C LYS A 163 2.16 12.87 -6.97
N SER A 164 2.91 11.77 -7.11
CA SER A 164 3.99 11.43 -6.18
C SER A 164 5.14 12.42 -6.25
N THR A 165 5.38 13.00 -7.43
CA THR A 165 6.37 14.06 -7.63
C THR A 165 6.03 15.31 -6.83
N THR A 166 4.77 15.75 -6.86
CA THR A 166 4.26 16.86 -6.05
C THR A 166 4.39 16.55 -4.57
N VAL A 167 3.94 15.37 -4.13
CA VAL A 167 4.05 14.96 -2.71
C VAL A 167 5.51 14.98 -2.25
N HIS A 168 6.44 14.41 -3.03
CA HIS A 168 7.86 14.42 -2.68
C HIS A 168 8.45 15.84 -2.61
N MET A 169 7.98 16.78 -3.44
CA MET A 169 8.40 18.18 -3.32
C MET A 169 7.88 18.85 -2.05
N LEU A 170 6.60 18.64 -1.72
CA LEU A 170 5.99 19.19 -0.51
C LEU A 170 6.63 18.61 0.76
N THR A 171 7.08 17.35 0.72
CA THR A 171 7.79 16.70 1.84
C THR A 171 9.30 16.86 1.78
N THR A 172 9.82 17.75 0.92
CA THR A 172 11.27 18.03 0.75
C THR A 172 12.15 16.85 0.35
N LEU A 173 11.56 15.73 -0.07
CA LEU A 173 12.27 14.54 -0.57
C LEU A 173 12.79 14.73 -1.99
N LEU A 174 12.19 15.66 -2.73
CA LEU A 174 12.59 16.03 -4.08
C LEU A 174 12.62 17.55 -4.18
N PRO A 175 13.75 18.19 -4.49
CA PRO A 175 13.77 19.64 -4.66
C PRO A 175 12.95 20.05 -5.89
N PRO A 176 12.20 21.17 -5.83
CA PRO A 176 11.57 21.73 -7.02
C PRO A 176 12.61 22.23 -8.01
N SER A 177 12.27 22.18 -9.30
CA SER A 177 13.04 22.84 -10.37
C SER A 177 12.68 24.33 -10.50
N GLY A 178 11.53 24.75 -9.94
CA GLY A 178 11.07 26.14 -9.87
C GLY A 178 9.88 26.29 -8.91
N GLY A 179 9.55 27.54 -8.58
CA GLY A 179 8.53 27.85 -7.57
C GLY A 179 8.98 27.61 -6.14
N THR A 180 8.03 27.61 -5.20
CA THR A 180 8.29 27.42 -3.77
C THR A 180 7.30 26.46 -3.12
N ALA A 181 7.73 25.78 -2.06
CA ALA A 181 6.91 24.93 -1.20
C ALA A 181 7.36 25.10 0.26
N ARG A 182 6.43 25.34 1.19
CA ARG A 182 6.68 25.55 2.62
C ARG A 182 5.50 25.15 3.50
#